data_AF-V5TL47-F1
#
_entry.id   AF-V5TL47-F1
#
_cell.length_a   1.000
_cell.length_b   1.000
_cell.length_c   1.000
_cell.angle_alpha   90.00
_cell.angle_beta   90.00
_cell.angle_gamma   90.00
#
_symmetry.space_group_name_H-M   'P 1'
#
loop_
_entity.id
_entity.type
_entity.pdbx_description
1 polymer ?
#
loop_
_entity_poly.entity_id
_entity_poly.type
_entity_poly.pdbx_seq_one_letter_code
_entity_poly.pdbx_strand_id
1 'polypeptide(L)'
;MGEKRSNHTVYNINYHFVWCPKYRHTILEPIEDSLEASFRAMCDEYGYEILSLHISPDHVHLFLSAHPKHAPSEIVRTGKSITAREMWEQHESYLKEYLWGGGFWEESYYVGTAGDVSTDTIEQYIERTEHV
;
A
#
# COMPACT_ATOMS: atom_id res chain seq x y z
N MET A 1 14.91 9.71 -7.86
CA MET A 1 13.74 10.59 -8.07
C MET A 1 14.12 12.03 -7.77
N GLY A 2 13.56 13.02 -8.48
CA GLY A 2 13.82 14.45 -8.25
C GLY A 2 12.72 15.15 -7.46
N GLU A 3 12.95 16.41 -7.09
CA GLU A 3 11.98 17.26 -6.39
C GLU A 3 10.70 17.46 -7.22
N LYS A 4 9.53 17.32 -6.58
CA LYS A 4 8.22 17.59 -7.17
C LYS A 4 7.76 18.99 -6.81
N ARG A 5 6.94 19.58 -7.68
CA ARG A 5 6.45 20.96 -7.54
C ARG A 5 4.93 21.05 -7.65
N SER A 6 4.34 21.87 -6.80
CA SER A 6 2.98 22.41 -6.92
C SER A 6 3.06 23.94 -6.85
N ASN A 7 1.91 24.63 -6.99
CA ASN A 7 1.85 26.10 -7.03
C ASN A 7 2.62 26.82 -5.90
N HIS A 8 2.67 26.22 -4.70
CA HIS A 8 3.30 26.81 -3.52
C HIS A 8 4.18 25.83 -2.74
N THR A 9 4.56 24.71 -3.35
CA THR A 9 5.29 23.65 -2.63
C THR A 9 6.31 22.98 -3.53
N VAL A 10 7.54 22.88 -3.05
CA VAL A 10 8.57 21.99 -3.61
C VAL A 10 8.79 20.90 -2.57
N TYR A 11 8.73 19.63 -2.96
CA TYR A 11 8.80 18.53 -2.02
C TYR A 11 9.46 17.29 -2.63
N ASN A 12 10.18 16.56 -1.79
CA ASN A 12 10.61 15.19 -2.04
C ASN A 12 10.20 14.37 -0.81
N ILE A 13 8.96 13.88 -0.82
CA ILE A 13 8.40 13.09 0.27
C ILE A 13 7.92 11.78 -0.31
N ASN A 14 8.47 10.69 0.21
CA ASN A 14 8.11 9.33 -0.14
C ASN A 14 7.82 8.56 1.15
N TYR A 15 6.78 7.74 1.10
CA TYR A 15 6.33 6.93 2.21
C TYR A 15 6.39 5.48 1.81
N HIS A 16 6.98 4.67 2.69
CA HIS A 16 6.91 3.22 2.62
C HIS A 16 5.93 2.73 3.67
N PHE A 17 4.82 2.20 3.20
CA PHE A 17 3.80 1.61 4.05
C PHE A 17 3.88 0.08 3.98
N VAL A 18 3.67 -0.55 5.13
CA VAL A 18 3.48 -2.00 5.22
C VAL A 18 2.29 -2.31 6.11
N TRP A 19 1.42 -3.21 5.68
CA TRP A 19 0.39 -3.79 6.52
C TRP A 19 -0.02 -5.16 6.01
N CYS A 20 -0.66 -5.95 6.87
CA CYS A 20 -1.08 -7.31 6.58
C CYS A 20 -2.60 -7.48 6.66
N PRO A 21 -3.17 -8.53 6.03
CA PRO A 21 -4.53 -8.96 6.29
C PRO A 21 -4.70 -9.29 7.76
N LYS A 22 -5.94 -9.22 8.23
CA LYS A 22 -6.30 -9.58 9.60
C LYS A 22 -5.81 -10.99 9.92
N TYR A 23 -5.21 -11.13 11.10
CA TYR A 23 -4.52 -12.33 11.60
C TYR A 23 -3.33 -12.80 10.75
N ARG A 24 -2.84 -11.94 9.84
CA ARG A 24 -1.73 -12.22 8.91
C ARG A 24 -1.97 -13.51 8.10
N HIS A 25 -3.21 -13.73 7.68
CA HIS A 25 -3.53 -14.84 6.79
C HIS A 25 -2.84 -14.68 5.43
N THR A 26 -2.34 -15.77 4.88
CA THR A 26 -1.76 -15.86 3.53
C THR A 26 -2.86 -15.92 2.48
N ILE A 27 -3.63 -14.84 2.33
CA ILE A 27 -4.83 -14.80 1.51
C ILE A 27 -4.73 -13.89 0.28
N LEU A 28 -3.61 -13.18 0.11
CA LEU A 28 -3.48 -12.15 -0.91
C LEU A 28 -3.17 -12.70 -2.29
N GLU A 29 -2.40 -13.78 -2.39
CA GLU A 29 -1.97 -14.37 -3.69
C GLU A 29 -3.17 -14.67 -4.63
N PRO A 30 -4.28 -15.29 -4.18
CA PRO A 30 -5.43 -15.55 -5.07
C PRO A 30 -6.19 -14.30 -5.54
N ILE A 31 -5.96 -13.15 -4.92
CA ILE A 31 -6.66 -11.88 -5.19
C ILE A 31 -5.69 -10.76 -5.60
N GLU A 32 -4.43 -11.10 -5.87
CA GLU A 32 -3.32 -10.15 -6.07
C GLU A 32 -3.63 -9.18 -7.21
N ASP A 33 -4.06 -9.68 -8.37
CA ASP A 33 -4.37 -8.86 -9.55
C ASP A 33 -5.46 -7.80 -9.26
N SER A 34 -6.54 -8.22 -8.59
CA SER A 34 -7.63 -7.32 -8.19
C SER A 34 -7.15 -6.29 -7.18
N LEU A 35 -6.32 -6.71 -6.23
CA LEU A 35 -5.80 -5.85 -5.18
C LEU A 35 -4.81 -4.82 -5.74
N GLU A 36 -3.92 -5.23 -6.64
CA GLU A 36 -3.01 -4.34 -7.37
C GLU A 36 -3.79 -3.31 -8.17
N ALA A 37 -4.81 -3.73 -8.92
CA ALA A 37 -5.67 -2.83 -9.69
C ALA A 37 -6.36 -1.79 -8.79
N SER A 38 -6.85 -2.22 -7.62
CA SER A 38 -7.47 -1.33 -6.62
C SER A 38 -6.49 -0.28 -6.08
N PHE A 39 -5.25 -0.68 -5.74
CA PHE A 39 -4.23 0.26 -5.31
C PHE A 39 -3.85 1.27 -6.38
N ARG A 40 -3.67 0.81 -7.62
CA ARG A 40 -3.34 1.69 -8.75
C ARG A 40 -4.46 2.70 -9.01
N ALA A 41 -5.71 2.25 -9.06
CA ALA A 41 -6.86 3.11 -9.26
C ALA A 41 -7.01 4.16 -8.14
N MET A 42 -6.85 3.75 -6.87
CA MET A 42 -6.88 4.66 -5.73
C MET A 42 -5.75 5.69 -5.80
N CYS A 43 -4.51 5.26 -6.07
CA CYS A 43 -3.39 6.18 -6.17
C CYS A 43 -3.59 7.19 -7.32
N ASP A 44 -4.08 6.74 -8.47
CA ASP A 44 -4.39 7.62 -9.61
C ASP A 44 -5.48 8.64 -9.26
N GLU A 45 -6.56 8.21 -8.59
CA GLU A 45 -7.67 9.09 -8.17
C GLU A 45 -7.20 10.18 -7.18
N TYR A 46 -6.36 9.81 -6.22
CA TYR A 46 -5.88 10.73 -5.17
C TYR A 46 -4.62 11.51 -5.57
N GLY A 47 -4.06 11.24 -6.75
CA GLY A 47 -2.82 11.86 -7.23
C GLY A 47 -1.58 11.45 -6.43
N TYR A 48 -1.55 10.21 -5.94
CA TYR A 48 -0.39 9.58 -5.33
C TYR A 48 0.42 8.87 -6.42
N GLU A 49 1.74 9.07 -6.43
CA GLU A 49 2.61 8.38 -7.38
C GLU A 49 3.14 7.11 -6.74
N ILE A 50 2.72 5.95 -7.26
CA ILE A 50 3.28 4.66 -6.86
C ILE A 50 4.70 4.57 -7.41
N LEU A 51 5.67 4.41 -6.50
CA LEU A 51 7.07 4.19 -6.82
C LEU A 51 7.39 2.70 -6.88
N SER A 52 6.79 1.92 -5.96
CA SER A 52 6.78 0.47 -5.98
C SER A 52 5.57 -0.04 -5.23
N LEU A 53 4.99 -1.15 -5.70
CA LEU A 53 3.94 -1.89 -5.03
C LEU A 53 4.34 -3.36 -5.12
N HIS A 54 4.45 -4.01 -3.96
CA HIS A 54 4.69 -5.44 -3.86
C HIS A 54 3.64 -6.06 -2.94
N ILE A 55 3.02 -7.15 -3.38
CA ILE A 55 2.00 -7.87 -2.66
C ILE A 55 2.55 -9.26 -2.38
N SER A 56 2.91 -9.51 -1.13
CA SER A 56 3.27 -10.83 -0.65
C SER A 56 2.01 -11.59 -0.23
N PRO A 57 2.03 -12.93 -0.07
CA PRO A 57 0.85 -13.70 0.28
C PRO A 57 0.12 -13.22 1.55
N ASP A 58 0.84 -12.65 2.52
CA ASP A 58 0.32 -12.25 3.84
C ASP A 58 0.54 -10.76 4.18
N HIS A 59 1.08 -9.93 3.28
CA HIS A 59 1.26 -8.50 3.52
C HIS A 59 1.51 -7.69 2.24
N VAL A 60 1.35 -6.37 2.33
CA VAL A 60 1.56 -5.45 1.20
C VAL A 60 2.63 -4.43 1.56
N HIS A 61 3.51 -4.17 0.60
CA HIS A 61 4.46 -3.07 0.56
C HIS A 61 3.99 -2.02 -0.44
N LEU A 62 3.60 -0.84 0.04
CA LEU A 62 3.24 0.29 -0.82
C LEU A 62 4.25 1.43 -0.61
N PHE A 63 5.12 1.61 -1.60
CA PHE A 63 6.06 2.73 -1.64
C PHE A 63 5.54 3.79 -2.62
N LEU A 64 5.19 4.96 -2.10
CA LEU A 64 4.58 6.02 -2.89
C LEU A 64 5.10 7.40 -2.52
N SER A 65 4.90 8.36 -3.42
CA SER A 65 5.10 9.78 -3.18
C SER A 65 3.75 10.50 -3.20
N ALA A 66 3.52 11.36 -2.22
CA ALA A 66 2.28 12.11 -2.09
C ALA A 66 2.56 13.58 -1.76
N HIS A 67 1.67 14.47 -2.18
CA HIS A 67 1.76 15.88 -1.82
C HIS A 67 1.76 16.04 -0.28
N PRO A 68 2.58 16.92 0.32
CA PRO A 68 2.69 17.07 1.78
C PRO A 68 1.40 17.49 2.51
N LYS A 69 0.33 17.78 1.76
CA LYS A 69 -0.99 18.11 2.32
C LYS A 69 -1.72 16.87 2.82
N HIS A 70 -1.36 15.70 2.30
CA HIS A 70 -1.94 14.43 2.69
C HIS A 70 -1.16 13.87 3.87
N ALA A 71 -1.87 13.64 4.98
CA ALA A 71 -1.26 13.01 6.14
C ALA A 71 -0.99 11.52 5.84
N PRO A 72 0.14 10.94 6.31
CA PRO A 72 0.42 9.52 6.09
C PRO A 72 -0.69 8.59 6.62
N SER A 73 -1.28 8.96 7.75
CA SER A 73 -2.41 8.24 8.35
C SER A 73 -3.69 8.31 7.51
N GLU A 74 -3.88 9.37 6.73
CA GLU A 74 -4.99 9.50 5.79
C GLU A 74 -4.80 8.57 4.60
N ILE A 75 -3.59 8.56 4.02
CA ILE A 75 -3.23 7.72 2.87
C ILE A 75 -3.49 6.24 3.17
N VAL A 76 -2.93 5.74 4.28
CA VAL A 76 -3.09 4.32 4.66
C VAL A 76 -4.54 3.99 5.03
N ARG A 77 -5.27 4.91 5.67
CA ARG A 77 -6.69 4.71 5.98
C ARG A 77 -7.49 4.56 4.70
N THR A 78 -7.31 5.48 3.74
CA THR A 78 -7.98 5.45 2.45
C THR A 78 -7.65 4.17 1.68
N GLY A 79 -6.36 3.83 1.57
CA GLY A 79 -5.91 2.61 0.91
C GLY A 79 -6.53 1.36 1.52
N LYS A 80 -6.47 1.21 2.85
CA LYS A 80 -7.07 0.07 3.55
C LYS A 80 -8.58 0.01 3.40
N SER A 81 -9.29 1.13 3.50
CA SER A 81 -10.75 1.15 3.40
C SER A 81 -11.26 0.81 2.00
N ILE A 82 -10.67 1.40 0.95
CA ILE A 82 -11.10 1.17 -0.43
C ILE A 82 -10.82 -0.28 -0.83
N THR A 83 -9.58 -0.73 -0.64
CA THR A 83 -9.17 -2.09 -1.04
C THR A 83 -9.94 -3.16 -0.26
N ALA A 84 -10.16 -2.98 1.04
CA ALA A 84 -10.96 -3.92 1.83
C ALA A 84 -12.38 -4.06 1.25
N ARG A 85 -13.05 -2.94 0.96
CA ARG A 85 -14.40 -2.94 0.41
C ARG A 85 -14.44 -3.66 -0.94
N GLU A 86 -13.52 -3.32 -1.84
CA GLU A 86 -13.48 -3.89 -3.18
C GLU A 86 -13.12 -5.38 -3.19
N MET A 87 -12.20 -5.80 -2.32
CA MET A 87 -11.87 -7.23 -2.20
C MET A 87 -13.05 -8.01 -1.65
N TRP A 88 -13.80 -7.47 -0.69
CA TRP A 88 -15.05 -8.09 -0.23
C TRP A 88 -16.11 -8.16 -1.32
N GLU A 89 -16.27 -7.13 -2.14
CA GLU A 89 -17.25 -7.11 -3.25
C GLU A 89 -16.90 -8.11 -4.36
N GLN A 90 -15.61 -8.28 -4.66
CA GLN A 90 -15.15 -9.13 -5.77
C GLN A 90 -14.91 -10.59 -5.37
N HIS A 91 -14.49 -10.84 -4.12
CA HIS A 91 -13.94 -12.13 -3.67
C HIS A 91 -14.62 -12.67 -2.41
N GLU A 92 -15.88 -12.29 -2.16
CA GLU A 92 -16.62 -12.61 -0.92
C GLU A 92 -16.58 -14.11 -0.55
N SER A 93 -16.79 -14.99 -1.52
CA SER A 93 -16.85 -16.45 -1.30
C SER A 93 -15.53 -16.99 -0.76
N TYR A 94 -14.41 -16.54 -1.31
CA TYR A 94 -13.07 -16.90 -0.87
C TYR A 94 -12.73 -16.29 0.50
N LEU A 95 -13.01 -15.00 0.68
CA LEU A 95 -12.63 -14.27 1.91
C LEU A 95 -13.40 -14.75 3.15
N LYS A 96 -14.65 -15.18 3.00
CA LYS A 96 -15.45 -15.73 4.11
C LYS A 96 -14.85 -16.99 4.74
N GLU A 97 -14.05 -17.74 4.00
CA GLU A 97 -13.39 -18.96 4.51
C GLU A 97 -12.30 -18.63 5.55
N TYR A 98 -11.72 -17.43 5.48
CA TYR A 98 -10.61 -17.00 6.34
C TYR A 98 -11.03 -15.92 7.35
N LEU A 99 -11.94 -15.01 6.96
CA LEU A 99 -12.24 -13.78 7.69
C LEU A 99 -13.67 -13.78 8.27
N TRP A 100 -14.00 -14.81 9.06
CA TRP A 100 -15.36 -15.01 9.62
C TRP A 100 -15.85 -13.88 10.55
N GLY A 101 -14.95 -13.09 11.12
CA GLY A 101 -15.27 -11.95 11.99
C GLY A 101 -15.45 -10.62 11.25
N GLY A 102 -15.41 -10.64 9.91
CA GLY A 102 -15.36 -9.44 9.08
C GLY A 102 -14.06 -8.64 9.22
N GLY A 103 -13.99 -7.54 8.49
CA GLY A 103 -12.75 -6.80 8.26
C GLY A 103 -11.90 -7.48 7.18
N PHE A 104 -10.79 -6.86 6.80
CA PHE A 104 -9.90 -7.41 5.77
C PHE A 104 -8.44 -7.23 6.20
N TRP A 105 -8.08 -6.00 6.52
CA TRP A 105 -6.76 -5.64 7.03
C TRP A 105 -6.69 -5.72 8.56
N GLU A 106 -5.49 -5.95 9.09
CA GLU A 106 -5.17 -5.63 10.48
C GLU A 106 -5.39 -4.15 10.78
N GLU A 107 -5.57 -3.77 12.05
CA GLU A 107 -5.70 -2.34 12.40
C GLU A 107 -4.37 -1.60 12.23
N SER A 108 -3.29 -2.24 12.69
CA SER A 108 -1.94 -1.68 12.65
C SER A 108 -1.37 -1.56 11.23
N TYR A 109 -0.35 -0.72 11.09
CA TYR A 109 0.45 -0.56 9.88
C TYR A 109 1.81 0.04 10.27
N TYR A 110 2.80 -0.18 9.42
CA TYR A 110 4.08 0.51 9.45
C TYR A 110 4.05 1.68 8.45
N VAL A 111 4.74 2.76 8.81
CA VAL A 111 5.08 3.84 7.87
C VAL A 111 6.50 4.33 8.12
N GLY A 112 7.32 4.32 7.08
CA GLY A 112 8.64 4.93 7.03
C GLY A 112 8.68 6.04 5.99
N THR A 113 9.54 7.04 6.19
CA THR A 113 9.78 8.09 5.19
C THR A 113 11.11 7.88 4.49
N ALA A 114 11.19 8.24 3.23
CA ALA A 114 12.42 8.23 2.46
C ALA A 114 12.54 9.52 1.64
N GLY A 115 13.72 10.15 1.70
CA GLY A 115 14.03 11.40 1.00
C GLY A 115 14.73 11.14 -0.33
N ASP A 116 16.06 11.28 -0.35
CA ASP A 116 16.89 10.86 -1.46
C ASP A 116 16.99 9.34 -1.48
N VAL A 117 16.15 8.70 -2.29
CA VAL A 117 16.24 7.27 -2.54
C VAL A 117 16.85 7.10 -3.92
N SER A 118 18.09 6.60 -3.95
CA SER A 118 18.64 6.04 -5.19
C SER A 118 17.82 4.82 -5.57
N THR A 119 17.64 4.57 -6.86
CA THR A 119 16.90 3.40 -7.36
C THR A 119 17.45 2.10 -6.74
N ASP A 120 18.77 2.01 -6.56
CA ASP A 120 19.46 0.87 -5.93
C ASP A 120 19.05 0.65 -4.46
N THR A 121 18.73 1.72 -3.71
CA THR A 121 18.28 1.60 -2.31
C THR A 121 16.83 1.11 -2.22
N ILE A 122 16.00 1.41 -3.22
CA ILE A 122 14.62 0.90 -3.30
C ILE A 122 14.67 -0.61 -3.60
N GLU A 123 15.47 -1.02 -4.59
CA GLU A 123 15.64 -2.43 -4.94
C GLU A 123 16.18 -3.25 -3.77
N GLN A 124 17.25 -2.79 -3.10
CA GLN A 124 17.81 -3.48 -1.92
C GLN A 124 16.86 -3.51 -0.72
N TYR A 125 15.99 -2.51 -0.56
CA TYR A 125 15.02 -2.49 0.53
C TYR A 125 13.87 -3.49 0.29
N ILE A 126 13.40 -3.59 -0.96
CA ILE A 126 12.43 -4.60 -1.37
C ILE A 126 13.04 -5.99 -1.18
N GLU A 127 14.23 -6.26 -1.73
CA GLU A 127 14.94 -7.54 -1.57
C GLU A 127 15.17 -7.92 -0.10
N ARG A 128 15.45 -6.96 0.79
CA ARG A 128 15.62 -7.25 2.23
C ARG A 128 14.33 -7.62 2.94
N THR A 129 13.19 -7.18 2.44
CA THR A 129 11.91 -7.46 3.11
C THR A 129 11.24 -8.74 2.59
N GLU A 130 11.61 -9.21 1.40
CA GLU A 130 11.30 -10.57 0.88
C GLU A 130 11.88 -11.71 1.74
N HIS A 131 12.79 -11.41 2.67
CA HIS A 131 13.56 -12.39 3.44
C HIS A 131 13.30 -12.37 4.96
N VAL A 132 12.17 -11.82 5.40
CA VAL A 132 11.74 -11.82 6.82
C VAL A 132 10.48 -12.64 7.04
#